data_AF-A0A8X6TU70-F1
#
_entry.id   AF-A0A8X6TU70-F1
#
_cell.length_a   1.000
_cell.length_b   1.000
_cell.length_c   1.000
_cell.angle_alpha   90.00
_cell.angle_beta   90.00
_cell.angle_gamma   90.00
#
_symmetry.space_group_name_H-M   'P 1'
#
loop_
_entity.id
_entity.type
_entity.pdbx_description
1 polymer ?
#
loop_
_entity_poly.entity_id
_entity_poly.type
_entity_poly.pdbx_seq_one_letter_code
_entity_poly.pdbx_strand_id
1 'polypeptide(L)'
;MRILKERQVSACECAYRLCHLPLRSGSRKCILLNARLPDQRYHVVKFKDDKAIAYCANIFERYEKRPKDDKHKNMCLLEFAMNYEPYYRNRAYEPDEDIDADADTGVPPRRQRRELIVLEDASKMALRNIPAAVRTPYFSVHNDAENYFYSLLVQYVPFNKESELLERYPNSRDAFLDREKKFFGDENPFLSSIRERSNQLENAFRQAQALEILQNLEDYVPEEIPEEEVPVLNMTDEQFRDAQNAMNVQQRELLNIITRGIENQMRGDSSRFLIFVTGGAGVGKTFTFNTLKEKVNKYI
;
A
#
# COMPACT_ATOMS: atom_id res chain seq x y z
N MET A 1 7.59 -19.26 39.50
CA MET A 1 6.73 -18.37 38.69
C MET A 1 6.35 -19.08 37.40
N ARG A 2 5.05 -19.30 37.17
CA ARG A 2 4.51 -20.24 36.15
C ARG A 2 3.87 -19.50 34.96
N ILE A 3 4.41 -18.34 34.57
CA ILE A 3 3.87 -17.48 33.49
C ILE A 3 4.79 -17.45 32.25
N LEU A 4 6.03 -17.94 32.34
CA LEU A 4 7.04 -17.80 31.27
C LEU A 4 7.09 -18.94 30.24
N LYS A 5 6.17 -19.91 30.25
CA LYS A 5 6.37 -21.15 29.49
C LYS A 5 5.86 -21.20 28.05
N GLU A 6 5.12 -20.22 27.52
CA GLU A 6 4.54 -20.38 26.17
C GLU A 6 4.52 -19.14 25.25
N ARG A 7 5.41 -18.15 25.46
CA ARG A 7 5.57 -17.09 24.44
C ARG A 7 7.02 -16.64 24.34
N GLN A 8 7.64 -16.91 23.20
CA GLN A 8 8.89 -16.25 22.84
C GLN A 8 8.58 -14.76 22.62
N VAL A 9 9.16 -13.91 23.47
CA VAL A 9 9.09 -12.45 23.35
C VAL A 9 10.44 -11.95 22.84
N SER A 10 10.43 -10.96 21.95
CA SER A 10 11.67 -10.39 21.41
C SER A 10 12.49 -9.70 22.50
N ALA A 11 13.80 -9.54 22.29
CA ALA A 11 14.66 -8.84 23.24
C ALA A 11 14.16 -7.40 23.52
N CYS A 12 13.66 -6.73 22.48
CA CYS A 12 13.03 -5.41 22.61
C CYS A 12 11.79 -5.46 23.51
N GLU A 13 10.87 -6.39 23.27
CA GLU A 13 9.67 -6.57 24.09
C GLU A 13 10.00 -6.91 25.55
N CYS A 14 11.06 -7.69 25.78
CA CYS A 14 11.56 -8.01 27.13
C CYS A 14 12.10 -6.76 27.84
N ALA A 15 12.90 -5.94 27.16
CA ALA A 15 13.42 -4.68 27.69
C ALA A 15 12.29 -3.68 28.03
N TYR A 16 11.26 -3.58 27.19
CA TYR A 16 10.07 -2.78 27.50
C TYR A 16 9.35 -3.28 28.75
N ARG A 17 9.09 -4.59 28.84
CA ARG A 17 8.33 -5.18 29.95
C ARG A 17 9.08 -5.16 31.28
N LEU A 18 10.41 -5.33 31.26
CA LEU A 18 11.23 -5.39 32.48
C LEU A 18 11.72 -4.02 32.93
N CYS A 19 12.10 -3.17 31.98
CA CYS A 19 12.77 -1.90 32.27
C CYS A 19 11.85 -0.68 32.07
N HIS A 20 10.60 -0.88 31.62
CA HIS A 20 9.67 0.19 31.27
C HIS A 20 10.24 1.22 30.29
N LEU A 21 11.17 0.79 29.43
CA LEU A 21 11.80 1.65 28.44
C LEU A 21 10.89 1.83 27.23
N PRO A 22 10.64 3.05 26.74
CA PRO A 22 9.84 3.27 25.55
C PRO A 22 10.49 2.59 24.33
N LEU A 23 9.73 1.75 23.62
CA LEU A 23 10.23 0.98 22.47
C LEU A 23 10.46 1.84 21.23
N ARG A 24 9.73 2.94 21.13
CA ARG A 24 9.77 3.83 19.98
C ARG A 24 9.24 5.20 20.38
N SER A 25 10.08 6.22 20.25
CA SER A 25 9.64 7.60 20.18
C SER A 25 9.37 7.94 18.72
N GLY A 26 8.28 8.63 18.43
CA GLY A 26 7.96 9.09 17.08
C GLY A 26 7.31 10.45 17.13
N SER A 27 7.65 11.32 16.18
CA SER A 27 7.04 12.66 16.05
C SER A 27 5.56 12.63 15.67
N ARG A 28 5.02 11.45 15.32
CA ARG A 28 3.63 11.28 14.90
C ARG A 28 3.06 9.96 15.40
N LYS A 29 1.82 10.02 15.87
CA LYS A 29 1.00 8.84 16.18
C LYS A 29 0.83 7.99 14.92
N CYS A 30 1.05 6.69 15.04
CA CYS A 30 0.77 5.73 13.97
C CYS A 30 -0.53 4.99 14.27
N ILE A 31 -1.43 4.90 13.30
CA ILE A 31 -2.67 4.13 13.42
C ILE A 31 -2.75 3.08 12.33
N LEU A 32 -3.27 1.90 12.66
CA LEU A 32 -3.55 0.85 11.69
C LEU A 32 -5.00 0.96 11.21
N LEU A 33 -5.20 1.29 9.94
CA LEU A 33 -6.49 1.21 9.27
C LEU A 33 -6.63 -0.18 8.64
N ASN A 34 -7.41 -1.05 9.28
CA ASN A 34 -7.62 -2.42 8.80
C ASN A 34 -8.56 -2.46 7.58
N ALA A 35 -8.02 -2.14 6.41
CA ALA A 35 -8.73 -2.03 5.14
C ALA A 35 -9.07 -3.39 4.47
N ARG A 36 -9.19 -4.47 5.26
CA ARG A 36 -9.73 -5.76 4.80
C ARG A 36 -11.24 -5.69 4.60
N LEU A 37 -11.80 -6.66 3.88
CA LEU A 37 -13.26 -6.88 3.85
C LEU A 37 -13.86 -6.98 5.26
N PRO A 38 -15.15 -6.61 5.46
CA PRO A 38 -15.74 -6.49 6.79
C PRO A 38 -15.69 -7.78 7.61
N ASP A 39 -15.90 -8.93 6.97
CA ASP A 39 -15.86 -10.29 7.54
C ASP A 39 -14.44 -10.71 7.98
N GLN A 40 -13.41 -10.10 7.42
CA GLN A 40 -12.01 -10.40 7.67
C GLN A 40 -11.38 -9.47 8.74
N ARG A 41 -12.15 -8.55 9.32
CA ARG A 41 -11.63 -7.60 10.32
C ARG A 41 -11.63 -8.18 11.72
N TYR A 42 -10.53 -7.94 12.43
CA TYR A 42 -10.47 -8.22 13.85
C TYR A 42 -11.31 -7.21 14.64
N HIS A 43 -12.08 -7.72 15.60
CA HIS A 43 -12.84 -6.90 16.54
C HIS A 43 -12.21 -6.96 17.93
N VAL A 44 -12.13 -5.81 18.59
CA VAL A 44 -11.65 -5.74 19.97
C VAL A 44 -12.81 -5.99 20.91
N VAL A 45 -12.73 -7.04 21.73
CA VAL A 45 -13.74 -7.35 22.73
C VAL A 45 -13.62 -6.39 23.91
N LYS A 46 -14.77 -5.87 24.36
CA LYS A 46 -14.90 -5.07 25.56
C LYS A 46 -15.21 -5.98 26.74
N PHE A 47 -14.39 -5.87 27.77
CA PHE A 47 -14.57 -6.59 29.03
C PHE A 47 -15.13 -5.67 30.11
N LYS A 48 -15.98 -6.24 30.98
CA LYS A 48 -16.39 -5.66 32.24
C LYS A 48 -16.45 -6.78 33.27
N ASP A 49 -15.74 -6.63 34.38
CA ASP A 49 -15.65 -7.64 35.45
C ASP A 49 -15.28 -9.03 34.90
N ASP A 50 -14.22 -9.08 34.08
CA ASP A 50 -13.71 -10.26 33.36
C ASP A 50 -14.70 -10.98 32.43
N LYS A 51 -15.84 -10.35 32.11
CA LYS A 51 -16.83 -10.87 31.15
C LYS A 51 -16.84 -10.05 29.87
N ALA A 52 -16.84 -10.73 28.74
CA ALA A 52 -17.03 -10.13 27.43
C ALA A 52 -18.48 -9.62 27.30
N ILE A 53 -18.65 -8.31 27.09
CA ILE A 53 -19.99 -7.68 27.03
C ILE A 53 -20.36 -7.18 25.63
N ALA A 54 -19.38 -6.78 24.83
CA ALA A 54 -19.60 -6.19 23.50
C ALA A 54 -18.28 -6.11 22.73
N TYR A 55 -18.33 -5.61 21.49
CA TYR A 55 -17.14 -5.17 20.77
C TYR A 55 -16.94 -3.65 20.89
N CYS A 56 -15.69 -3.21 20.85
CA CYS A 56 -15.35 -1.80 20.75
C CYS A 56 -15.61 -1.27 19.34
N ALA A 57 -16.22 -0.09 19.24
CA ALA A 57 -16.49 0.55 17.97
C ALA A 57 -15.19 0.88 17.22
N ASN A 58 -15.09 0.35 15.99
CA ASN A 58 -13.94 0.55 15.11
C ASN A 58 -13.99 1.93 14.41
N ILE A 59 -12.97 2.25 13.62
CA ILE A 59 -12.90 3.53 12.90
C ILE A 59 -13.94 3.63 11.77
N PHE A 60 -14.33 2.52 11.17
CA PHE A 60 -15.35 2.47 10.11
C PHE A 60 -16.72 2.86 10.66
N GLU A 61 -17.16 2.22 11.75
CA GLU A 61 -18.42 2.53 12.43
C GLU A 61 -18.49 4.00 12.87
N ARG A 62 -17.36 4.56 13.34
CA ARG A 62 -17.28 5.97 13.72
C ARG A 62 -17.33 6.90 12.52
N TYR A 63 -16.71 6.51 11.42
CA TYR A 63 -16.72 7.25 10.17
C TYR A 63 -18.12 7.26 9.54
N GLU A 64 -18.87 6.16 9.59
CA GLU A 64 -20.25 6.12 9.11
C GLU A 64 -21.15 7.08 9.90
N LYS A 65 -20.95 7.18 11.22
CA LYS A 65 -21.66 8.06 12.16
C LYS A 65 -21.13 9.50 12.23
N ARG A 66 -20.21 9.89 11.35
CA ARG A 66 -19.65 11.26 11.32
C ARG A 66 -20.74 12.29 10.96
N PRO A 67 -20.57 13.56 11.37
CA PRO A 67 -21.45 14.65 10.92
C PRO A 67 -21.57 14.68 9.39
N LYS A 68 -22.74 15.04 8.86
CA LYS A 68 -23.00 15.12 7.42
C LYS A 68 -22.99 16.56 6.89
N ASP A 69 -22.22 17.43 7.54
CA ASP A 69 -22.00 18.81 7.10
C ASP A 69 -21.06 18.86 5.89
N ASP A 70 -20.91 20.05 5.29
CA ASP A 70 -20.08 20.24 4.09
C ASP A 70 -18.60 19.87 4.32
N LYS A 71 -18.10 20.01 5.56
CA LYS A 71 -16.72 19.65 5.94
C LYS A 71 -16.48 18.14 5.90
N HIS A 72 -17.45 17.33 6.30
CA HIS A 72 -17.27 15.87 6.46
C HIS A 72 -17.92 15.05 5.34
N LYS A 73 -18.81 15.64 4.52
CA LYS A 73 -19.50 14.95 3.42
C LYS A 73 -18.53 14.33 2.42
N ASN A 74 -17.50 15.08 2.01
CA ASN A 74 -16.52 14.67 1.01
C ASN A 74 -15.22 14.12 1.61
N MET A 75 -15.14 14.02 2.95
CA MET A 75 -13.98 13.49 3.65
C MET A 75 -13.93 11.97 3.48
N CYS A 76 -12.80 11.42 3.03
CA CYS A 76 -12.61 9.97 2.93
C CYS A 76 -12.25 9.34 4.29
N LEU A 77 -12.32 8.01 4.39
CA LEU A 77 -11.99 7.29 5.62
C LEU A 77 -10.52 7.50 6.02
N LEU A 78 -9.60 7.54 5.06
CA LEU A 78 -8.18 7.76 5.32
C LEU A 78 -7.97 9.12 6.01
N GLU A 79 -8.57 10.17 5.46
CA GLU A 79 -8.49 11.53 6.02
C GLU A 79 -9.11 11.62 7.42
N PHE A 80 -10.29 11.02 7.59
CA PHE A 80 -10.94 10.96 8.89
C PHE A 80 -10.09 10.23 9.92
N ALA A 81 -9.51 9.09 9.54
CA ALA A 81 -8.62 8.32 10.41
C ALA A 81 -7.35 9.12 10.76
N MET A 82 -6.75 9.85 9.81
CA MET A 82 -5.60 10.72 10.04
C MET A 82 -5.89 11.84 11.05
N ASN A 83 -7.07 12.46 10.94
CA ASN A 83 -7.37 13.71 11.64
C ASN A 83 -8.15 13.54 12.95
N TYR A 84 -8.94 12.47 13.13
CA TYR A 84 -9.81 12.31 14.28
C TYR A 84 -9.47 11.11 15.16
N GLU A 85 -9.58 11.28 16.49
CA GLU A 85 -9.46 10.20 17.47
C GLU A 85 -10.64 10.15 18.46
N PRO A 86 -10.98 8.97 19.01
CA PRO A 86 -12.05 8.86 19.99
C PRO A 86 -11.76 9.71 21.24
N TYR A 87 -12.74 10.52 21.66
CA TYR A 87 -12.63 11.32 22.88
C TYR A 87 -13.31 10.61 24.04
N TYR A 88 -12.54 10.27 25.07
CA TYR A 88 -13.05 9.68 26.32
C TYR A 88 -12.97 10.72 27.44
N ARG A 89 -14.12 11.01 28.09
CA ARG A 89 -14.27 12.12 29.05
C ARG A 89 -13.56 11.89 30.40
N ASN A 90 -12.86 10.77 30.57
CA ASN A 90 -12.09 10.42 31.76
C ASN A 90 -10.95 9.48 31.38
N ARG A 91 -9.75 10.02 31.24
CA ARG A 91 -8.55 9.32 31.70
C ARG A 91 -8.06 10.12 32.88
N ALA A 92 -8.23 9.58 34.09
CA ALA A 92 -7.30 9.90 35.15
C ALA A 92 -5.92 9.52 34.58
N TYR A 93 -5.13 10.55 34.24
CA TYR A 93 -3.70 10.52 33.93
C TYR A 93 -3.11 9.14 33.60
N GLU A 94 -3.16 8.78 32.33
CA GLU A 94 -1.93 8.36 31.66
C GLU A 94 -1.72 9.39 30.56
N PRO A 95 -0.59 10.12 30.54
CA PRO A 95 -0.26 10.89 29.37
C PRO A 95 -0.19 9.88 28.22
N ASP A 96 -1.15 9.93 27.30
CA ASP A 96 -0.84 9.50 25.94
C ASP A 96 0.45 10.25 25.60
N GLU A 97 1.45 9.50 25.15
CA GLU A 97 2.76 9.97 24.68
C GLU A 97 2.58 10.87 23.43
N ASP A 98 1.80 11.93 23.53
CA ASP A 98 1.99 13.14 22.76
C ASP A 98 3.27 13.80 23.32
N ILE A 99 4.41 13.14 23.09
CA ILE A 99 5.75 13.71 23.20
C ILE A 99 5.90 14.65 21.99
N ASP A 100 5.09 15.68 21.99
CA ASP A 100 5.20 16.86 21.15
C ASP A 100 5.34 18.10 22.05
N ALA A 101 5.58 17.88 23.34
CA ALA A 101 6.20 18.86 24.20
C ALA A 101 7.67 18.91 23.80
N ASP A 102 7.98 19.84 22.92
CA ASP A 102 9.30 20.40 22.63
C ASP A 102 10.34 19.94 23.66
N ALA A 103 11.17 18.98 23.27
CA ALA A 103 12.47 18.88 23.89
C ALA A 103 13.13 20.25 23.69
N ASP A 104 13.37 20.95 24.80
CA ASP A 104 14.21 22.15 24.92
C ASP A 104 13.54 23.54 25.08
N THR A 105 12.27 23.64 25.49
CA THR A 105 11.83 24.89 26.14
C THR A 105 11.13 24.57 27.45
N GLY A 106 11.65 25.09 28.57
CA GLY A 106 11.11 24.90 29.93
C GLY A 106 9.74 25.54 30.16
N VAL A 107 8.86 25.54 29.16
CA VAL A 107 7.51 26.10 29.20
C VAL A 107 6.51 24.95 29.07
N PRO A 108 5.63 24.72 30.06
CA PRO A 108 4.61 23.69 29.95
C PRO A 108 3.69 24.00 28.75
N PRO A 109 3.39 23.02 27.87
CA PRO A 109 2.61 23.27 26.68
C PRO A 109 1.23 23.79 27.07
N ARG A 110 0.85 24.96 26.55
CA ARG A 110 -0.53 25.46 26.63
C ARG A 110 -1.44 24.38 26.05
N ARG A 111 -2.24 23.74 26.91
CA ARG A 111 -3.26 22.75 26.53
C ARG A 111 -4.29 23.42 25.60
N GLN A 112 -4.02 23.45 24.30
CA GLN A 112 -5.01 23.87 23.33
C GLN A 112 -6.17 22.88 23.41
N ARG A 113 -7.38 23.39 23.67
CA ARG A 113 -8.59 22.58 23.62
C ARG A 113 -8.74 22.06 22.19
N ARG A 114 -8.63 20.74 22.00
CA ARG A 114 -8.89 20.09 20.72
C ARG A 114 -10.35 20.35 20.30
N GLU A 115 -10.56 20.69 19.03
CA GLU A 115 -11.90 20.77 18.44
C GLU A 115 -12.57 19.40 18.56
N LEU A 116 -13.85 19.37 18.98
CA LEU A 116 -14.60 18.14 19.16
C LEU A 116 -15.75 18.08 18.16
N ILE A 117 -15.93 16.93 17.53
CA ILE A 117 -17.12 16.58 16.78
C ILE A 117 -17.97 15.60 17.57
N VAL A 118 -19.29 15.65 17.36
CA VAL A 118 -20.26 14.73 17.95
C VAL A 118 -20.76 13.80 16.85
N LEU A 119 -20.66 12.50 17.07
CA LEU A 119 -21.16 11.47 16.17
C LEU A 119 -22.67 11.26 16.39
N GLU A 120 -23.33 10.58 15.45
CA GLU A 120 -24.77 10.27 15.53
C GLU A 120 -25.18 9.52 16.80
N ASP A 121 -24.30 8.69 17.37
CA ASP A 121 -24.54 7.96 18.62
C ASP A 121 -24.19 8.77 19.89
N ALA A 122 -24.05 10.09 19.76
CA ALA A 122 -23.62 11.04 20.78
C ALA A 122 -22.20 10.82 21.33
N SER A 123 -21.44 9.85 20.80
CA SER A 123 -20.02 9.73 21.10
C SER A 123 -19.25 10.88 20.46
N LYS A 124 -18.05 11.18 20.98
CA LYS A 124 -17.26 12.33 20.55
C LYS A 124 -15.94 11.90 19.94
N MET A 125 -15.48 12.65 18.96
CA MET A 125 -14.13 12.54 18.43
C MET A 125 -13.42 13.90 18.52
N ALA A 126 -12.13 13.86 18.84
CA ALA A 126 -11.27 15.03 18.89
C ALA A 126 -10.46 15.14 17.60
N LEU A 127 -10.35 16.36 17.08
CA LEU A 127 -9.42 16.70 16.01
C LEU A 127 -7.99 16.67 16.58
N ARG A 128 -7.08 15.98 15.88
CA ARG A 128 -5.66 15.95 16.23
C ARG A 128 -4.98 17.26 15.82
N ASN A 129 -4.01 17.68 16.62
CA ASN A 129 -3.15 18.81 16.27
C ASN A 129 -2.21 18.47 15.12
N ILE A 130 -1.69 17.23 15.11
CA ILE A 130 -0.86 16.68 14.05
C ILE A 130 -1.55 15.44 13.46
N PRO A 131 -1.75 15.37 12.13
CA PRO A 131 -2.31 14.19 11.49
C PRO A 131 -1.50 12.93 11.77
N ALA A 132 -2.20 11.85 12.13
CA ALA A 132 -1.58 10.55 12.38
C ALA A 132 -1.05 9.93 11.07
N ALA A 133 0.06 9.19 11.17
CA ALA A 133 0.52 8.33 10.10
C ALA A 133 -0.37 7.08 10.02
N VAL A 134 -1.08 6.89 8.91
CA VAL A 134 -1.93 5.72 8.70
C VAL A 134 -1.12 4.60 8.07
N ARG A 135 -1.23 3.41 8.65
CA ARG A 135 -0.74 2.16 8.09
C ARG A 135 -1.92 1.33 7.64
N THR A 136 -1.79 0.67 6.52
CA THR A 136 -2.79 -0.25 6.00
C THR A 136 -2.15 -1.62 5.76
N PRO A 137 -2.93 -2.72 5.82
CA PRO A 137 -2.46 -4.01 5.38
C PRO A 137 -1.96 -3.92 3.94
N TYR A 138 -0.84 -4.59 3.65
CA TYR A 138 -0.33 -4.68 2.30
C TYR A 138 -1.05 -5.81 1.56
N PHE A 139 -1.67 -5.47 0.44
CA PHE A 139 -2.22 -6.42 -0.52
C PHE A 139 -1.49 -6.23 -1.84
N SER A 140 -1.33 -7.31 -2.61
CA SER A 140 -0.81 -7.23 -3.97
C SER A 140 -1.90 -7.60 -4.96
N VAL A 141 -1.94 -6.90 -6.09
CA VAL A 141 -2.88 -7.21 -7.19
C VAL A 141 -2.75 -8.66 -7.67
N HIS A 142 -1.56 -9.25 -7.55
CA HIS A 142 -1.28 -10.60 -8.03
C HIS A 142 -1.74 -11.70 -7.08
N ASN A 143 -1.61 -11.49 -5.76
CA ASN A 143 -1.95 -12.52 -4.77
C ASN A 143 -3.38 -12.36 -4.26
N ASP A 144 -3.85 -11.12 -4.11
CA ASP A 144 -5.15 -10.80 -3.51
C ASP A 144 -5.73 -9.54 -4.15
N ALA A 145 -6.18 -9.69 -5.40
CA ALA A 145 -6.76 -8.60 -6.18
C ALA A 145 -7.99 -8.00 -5.49
N GLU A 146 -8.84 -8.83 -4.89
CA GLU A 146 -10.08 -8.37 -4.28
C GLU A 146 -9.81 -7.46 -3.08
N ASN A 147 -9.01 -7.90 -2.09
CA ASN A 147 -8.63 -7.03 -0.98
C ASN A 147 -7.78 -5.83 -1.44
N TYR A 148 -6.97 -5.96 -2.49
CA TYR A 148 -6.23 -4.84 -3.03
C TYR A 148 -7.16 -3.71 -3.47
N PHE A 149 -8.09 -3.98 -4.39
CA PHE A 149 -9.01 -2.96 -4.88
C PHE A 149 -9.99 -2.52 -3.79
N TYR A 150 -10.46 -3.43 -2.95
CA TYR A 150 -11.30 -3.10 -1.80
C TYR A 150 -10.61 -2.11 -0.86
N SER A 151 -9.34 -2.36 -0.55
CA SER A 151 -8.56 -1.50 0.34
C SER A 151 -8.45 -0.08 -0.21
N LEU A 152 -8.31 0.08 -1.53
CA LEU A 152 -8.27 1.39 -2.18
C LEU A 152 -9.64 2.09 -2.12
N LEU A 153 -10.73 1.35 -2.38
CA LEU A 153 -12.09 1.88 -2.27
C LEU A 153 -12.35 2.47 -0.88
N VAL A 154 -12.15 1.69 0.17
CA VAL A 154 -12.47 2.14 1.53
C VAL A 154 -11.57 3.29 1.99
N GLN A 155 -10.33 3.36 1.52
CA GLN A 155 -9.41 4.42 1.92
C GLN A 155 -9.76 5.77 1.29
N TYR A 156 -10.03 5.77 -0.01
CA TYR A 156 -10.02 7.00 -0.81
C TYR A 156 -11.40 7.46 -1.24
N VAL A 157 -12.37 6.56 -1.39
CA VAL A 157 -13.71 6.94 -1.81
C VAL A 157 -14.52 7.37 -0.58
N PRO A 158 -15.07 8.59 -0.52
CA PRO A 158 -16.00 8.96 0.55
C PRO A 158 -17.28 8.12 0.48
N PHE A 159 -17.74 7.63 1.63
CA PHE A 159 -18.99 6.85 1.72
C PHE A 159 -19.78 7.17 2.99
N ASN A 160 -21.08 6.92 2.97
CA ASN A 160 -21.94 7.01 4.16
C ASN A 160 -22.06 5.67 4.85
N LYS A 161 -22.28 4.61 4.07
CA LYS A 161 -22.23 3.22 4.54
C LYS A 161 -21.27 2.43 3.69
N GLU A 162 -20.51 1.56 4.33
CA GLU A 162 -19.52 0.73 3.65
C GLU A 162 -20.16 -0.23 2.63
N SER A 163 -21.36 -0.74 2.93
CA SER A 163 -22.09 -1.64 2.03
C SER A 163 -22.43 -1.01 0.68
N GLU A 164 -22.56 0.32 0.61
CA GLU A 164 -22.80 1.07 -0.63
C GLU A 164 -21.60 1.03 -1.59
N LEU A 165 -20.41 0.63 -1.11
CA LEU A 165 -19.20 0.57 -1.95
C LEU A 165 -19.31 -0.50 -3.04
N LEU A 166 -19.92 -1.65 -2.73
CA LEU A 166 -19.98 -2.81 -3.61
C LEU A 166 -21.38 -3.15 -4.12
N GLU A 167 -22.44 -2.54 -3.60
CA GLU A 167 -23.84 -2.90 -3.90
C GLU A 167 -24.17 -3.02 -5.42
N ARG A 168 -23.55 -2.18 -6.26
CA ARG A 168 -23.80 -2.13 -7.71
C ARG A 168 -22.75 -2.84 -8.57
N TYR A 169 -21.79 -3.52 -7.95
CA TYR A 169 -20.64 -4.07 -8.66
C TYR A 169 -20.41 -5.52 -8.25
N PRO A 170 -20.01 -6.38 -9.20
CA PRO A 170 -19.78 -7.79 -8.90
C PRO A 170 -18.50 -8.02 -8.07
N ASN A 171 -17.55 -7.09 -8.10
CA ASN A 171 -16.27 -7.19 -7.41
C ASN A 171 -15.70 -5.80 -7.11
N SER A 172 -14.69 -5.74 -6.23
CA SER A 172 -14.06 -4.48 -5.82
C SER A 172 -13.29 -3.79 -6.95
N ARG A 173 -12.78 -4.55 -7.92
CA ARG A 173 -12.04 -3.98 -9.05
C ARG A 173 -12.93 -3.10 -9.93
N ASP A 174 -14.10 -3.60 -10.31
CA ASP A 174 -15.04 -2.89 -11.17
C ASP A 174 -15.61 -1.66 -10.46
N ALA A 175 -15.91 -1.79 -9.15
CA ALA A 175 -16.30 -0.66 -8.31
C ALA A 175 -15.23 0.43 -8.26
N PHE A 176 -13.96 0.02 -8.10
CA PHE A 176 -12.84 0.96 -8.04
C PHE A 176 -12.66 1.69 -9.36
N LEU A 177 -12.60 0.97 -10.49
CA LEU A 177 -12.36 1.57 -11.80
C LEU A 177 -13.45 2.57 -12.24
N ASP A 178 -14.72 2.29 -11.93
CA ASP A 178 -15.81 3.25 -12.24
C ASP A 178 -15.74 4.51 -11.38
N ARG A 179 -15.39 4.35 -10.09
CA ARG A 179 -15.29 5.47 -9.14
C ARG A 179 -13.99 6.24 -9.30
N GLU A 180 -12.94 5.60 -9.78
CA GLU A 180 -11.63 6.22 -9.94
C GLU A 180 -11.72 7.44 -10.86
N LYS A 181 -12.42 7.27 -11.99
CA LYS A 181 -12.67 8.33 -12.98
C LYS A 181 -13.47 9.50 -12.41
N LYS A 182 -14.37 9.25 -11.45
CA LYS A 182 -15.23 10.26 -10.83
C LYS A 182 -14.49 11.04 -9.74
N PHE A 183 -13.77 10.34 -8.86
CA PHE A 183 -13.23 10.93 -7.63
C PHE A 183 -11.76 11.37 -7.69
N PHE A 184 -10.94 10.78 -8.57
CA PHE A 184 -9.52 11.17 -8.72
C PHE A 184 -9.28 12.07 -9.94
N GLY A 185 -10.35 12.57 -10.55
CA GLY A 185 -10.31 13.68 -11.52
C GLY A 185 -10.22 15.05 -10.81
N ASP A 186 -10.73 16.09 -11.46
CA ASP A 186 -10.65 17.49 -10.98
C ASP A 186 -11.47 17.78 -9.70
N GLU A 187 -12.32 16.85 -9.26
CA GLU A 187 -13.27 17.06 -8.15
C GLU A 187 -12.63 16.99 -6.76
N ASN A 188 -11.49 16.33 -6.59
CA ASN A 188 -10.82 16.24 -5.28
C ASN A 188 -9.27 16.26 -5.36
N PRO A 189 -8.66 17.45 -5.38
CA PRO A 189 -7.21 17.61 -5.46
C PRO A 189 -6.43 16.92 -4.33
N PHE A 190 -7.04 16.81 -3.14
CA PHE A 190 -6.41 16.17 -1.99
C PHE A 190 -6.20 14.67 -2.22
N LEU A 191 -7.24 13.96 -2.68
CA LEU A 191 -7.15 12.52 -2.98
C LEU A 191 -6.17 12.24 -4.11
N SER A 192 -6.20 13.03 -5.18
CA SER A 192 -5.27 12.89 -6.30
C SER A 192 -3.82 13.06 -5.83
N SER A 193 -3.54 14.06 -4.98
CA SER A 193 -2.20 14.28 -4.42
C SER A 193 -1.71 13.13 -3.54
N ILE A 194 -2.60 12.47 -2.78
CA ILE A 194 -2.22 11.34 -1.91
C ILE A 194 -1.97 10.11 -2.78
N ARG A 195 -2.85 9.85 -3.76
CA ARG A 195 -2.71 8.70 -4.65
C ARG A 195 -1.43 8.79 -5.48
N GLU A 196 -1.13 9.96 -6.01
CA GLU A 196 0.11 10.20 -6.75
C GLU A 196 1.34 9.95 -5.87
N ARG A 197 1.36 10.48 -4.64
CA ARG A 197 2.44 10.21 -3.67
C ARG A 197 2.58 8.72 -3.34
N SER A 198 1.47 8.01 -3.16
CA SER A 198 1.48 6.56 -2.93
C SER A 198 2.07 5.81 -4.14
N ASN A 199 1.71 6.19 -5.36
CA ASN A 199 2.25 5.59 -6.58
C ASN A 199 3.75 5.89 -6.76
N GLN A 200 4.18 7.12 -6.46
CA GLN A 200 5.60 7.51 -6.48
C GLN A 200 6.42 6.69 -5.48
N LEU A 201 5.91 6.49 -4.27
CA LEU A 201 6.54 5.63 -3.26
C LEU A 201 6.63 4.18 -3.74
N GLU A 202 5.55 3.61 -4.27
CA GLU A 202 5.55 2.25 -4.77
C GLU A 202 6.56 2.06 -5.92
N ASN A 203 6.64 3.03 -6.84
CA ASN A 203 7.63 3.03 -7.91
C ASN A 203 9.06 3.16 -7.37
N ALA A 204 9.31 4.01 -6.38
CA ALA A 204 10.62 4.15 -5.74
C ALA A 204 11.04 2.85 -5.03
N PHE A 205 10.13 2.17 -4.34
CA PHE A 205 10.41 0.86 -3.73
C PHE A 205 10.74 -0.20 -4.79
N ARG A 206 9.99 -0.24 -5.90
CA ARG A 206 10.29 -1.15 -7.02
C ARG A 206 11.65 -0.85 -7.65
N GLN A 207 12.00 0.42 -7.80
CA GLN A 207 13.33 0.84 -8.29
C GLN A 207 14.45 0.46 -7.32
N ALA A 208 14.27 0.70 -6.02
CA ALA A 208 15.24 0.32 -5.00
C ALA A 208 15.46 -1.19 -4.96
N GLN A 209 14.38 -1.99 -5.03
CA GLN A 209 14.47 -3.44 -5.13
C GLN A 209 15.18 -3.88 -6.41
N ALA A 210 14.88 -3.23 -7.55
CA ALA A 210 15.58 -3.51 -8.80
C ALA A 210 17.08 -3.19 -8.70
N LEU A 211 17.45 -2.06 -8.08
CA LEU A 211 18.85 -1.69 -7.85
C LEU A 211 19.55 -2.68 -6.92
N GLU A 212 18.90 -3.15 -5.87
CA GLU A 212 19.43 -4.18 -4.97
C GLU A 212 19.70 -5.49 -5.72
N ILE A 213 18.76 -5.93 -6.56
CA ILE A 213 18.97 -7.09 -7.45
C ILE A 213 20.17 -6.85 -8.37
N LEU A 214 20.29 -5.66 -8.95
CA LEU A 214 21.37 -5.32 -9.88
C LEU A 214 22.75 -5.24 -9.20
N GLN A 215 22.83 -4.72 -7.97
CA GLN A 215 24.08 -4.65 -7.21
C GLN A 215 24.55 -6.04 -6.76
N ASN A 216 23.59 -6.93 -6.46
CA ASN A 216 23.89 -8.31 -6.09
C ASN A 216 24.18 -9.22 -7.30
N LEU A 217 24.18 -8.72 -8.54
CA LEU A 217 24.59 -9.48 -9.72
C LEU A 217 26.10 -9.73 -9.77
N GLU A 218 26.93 -8.93 -9.10
CA GLU A 218 28.39 -9.17 -9.06
C GLU A 218 28.76 -10.45 -8.27
N ASP A 219 27.89 -10.88 -7.34
CA ASP A 219 28.01 -12.14 -6.59
C ASP A 219 27.18 -13.29 -7.19
N TYR A 220 26.47 -13.05 -8.30
CA TYR A 220 25.77 -14.11 -9.03
C TYR A 220 26.77 -14.90 -9.87
N VAL A 221 27.46 -15.85 -9.23
CA VAL A 221 27.92 -17.05 -9.93
C VAL A 221 26.65 -17.77 -10.33
N PRO A 222 26.30 -17.89 -11.62
CA PRO A 222 25.20 -18.74 -12.00
C PRO A 222 25.56 -20.13 -11.45
N GLU A 223 24.77 -20.65 -10.51
CA GLU A 223 24.71 -22.10 -10.39
C GLU A 223 24.40 -22.56 -11.81
N GLU A 224 25.26 -23.43 -12.36
CA GLU A 224 24.95 -24.19 -13.56
C GLU A 224 23.67 -24.98 -13.24
N ILE A 225 22.53 -24.34 -13.42
CA ILE A 225 21.26 -25.01 -13.58
C ILE A 225 21.55 -25.92 -14.77
N PRO A 226 21.49 -27.26 -14.61
CA PRO A 226 21.63 -28.15 -15.75
C PRO A 226 20.69 -27.60 -16.81
N GLU A 227 21.22 -27.28 -17.99
CA GLU A 227 20.39 -26.90 -19.13
C GLU A 227 19.44 -28.08 -19.37
N GLU A 228 18.25 -28.05 -18.75
CA GLU A 228 17.11 -28.71 -19.34
C GLU A 228 17.02 -28.07 -20.71
N GLU A 229 17.35 -28.83 -21.75
CA GLU A 229 17.17 -28.46 -23.14
C GLU A 229 15.70 -28.07 -23.32
N VAL A 230 15.38 -26.81 -23.04
CA VAL A 230 14.08 -26.24 -23.38
C VAL A 230 14.06 -26.32 -24.90
N PRO A 231 13.14 -27.11 -25.50
CA PRO A 231 13.16 -27.35 -26.93
C PRO A 231 13.22 -26.02 -27.65
N VAL A 232 14.25 -25.85 -28.48
CA VAL A 232 14.44 -24.64 -29.29
C VAL A 232 13.32 -24.63 -30.33
N LEU A 233 12.16 -24.09 -29.96
CA LEU A 233 11.07 -23.80 -30.87
C LEU A 233 11.44 -22.52 -31.61
N ASN A 234 12.28 -22.64 -32.64
CA ASN A 234 12.52 -21.56 -33.59
C ASN A 234 11.18 -21.13 -34.19
N MET A 235 10.87 -19.84 -34.11
CA MET A 235 9.65 -19.33 -34.72
C MET A 235 9.86 -19.24 -36.23
N THR A 236 8.89 -19.67 -37.03
CA THR A 236 8.93 -19.40 -38.48
C THR A 236 8.86 -17.90 -38.76
N ASP A 237 9.29 -17.47 -39.95
CA ASP A 237 9.21 -16.05 -40.35
C ASP A 237 7.78 -15.49 -40.30
N GLU A 238 6.79 -16.32 -40.63
CA GLU A 238 5.38 -15.96 -40.57
C GLU A 238 4.92 -15.77 -39.11
N GLN A 239 5.21 -16.73 -38.23
CA GLN A 239 4.91 -16.64 -36.80
C GLN A 239 5.61 -15.45 -36.14
N PHE A 240 6.85 -15.15 -36.55
CA PHE A 240 7.59 -14.00 -36.04
C PHE A 240 6.93 -12.69 -36.46
N ARG A 241 6.51 -12.57 -37.72
CA ARG A 241 5.81 -11.37 -38.22
C ARG A 241 4.47 -11.17 -37.51
N ASP A 242 3.73 -12.24 -37.28
CA ASP A 242 2.47 -12.20 -36.54
C ASP A 242 2.68 -11.79 -35.08
N ALA A 243 3.75 -12.28 -34.45
CA ALA A 243 4.12 -11.87 -33.11
C ALA A 243 4.48 -10.38 -33.03
N GLN A 244 5.24 -9.84 -34.00
CA GLN A 244 5.54 -8.40 -34.06
C GLN A 244 4.27 -7.55 -34.22
N ASN A 245 3.30 -8.04 -35.00
CA ASN A 245 2.01 -7.38 -35.19
C ASN A 245 1.15 -7.40 -33.92
N ALA A 246 1.18 -8.50 -33.16
CA ALA A 246 0.42 -8.69 -31.93
C ALA A 246 0.99 -7.95 -30.71
N MET A 247 2.24 -7.46 -30.77
CA MET A 247 2.84 -6.68 -29.67
C MET A 247 2.06 -5.41 -29.38
N ASN A 248 1.90 -5.12 -28.08
CA ASN A 248 1.42 -3.82 -27.64
C ASN A 248 2.49 -2.73 -27.82
N VAL A 249 2.10 -1.47 -27.59
CA VAL A 249 2.98 -0.29 -27.81
C VAL A 249 4.28 -0.40 -27.02
N GLN A 250 4.21 -0.80 -25.74
CA GLN A 250 5.37 -0.88 -24.85
C GLN A 250 6.31 -2.03 -25.23
N GLN A 251 5.76 -3.19 -25.59
CA GLN A 251 6.54 -4.34 -26.07
C GLN A 251 7.26 -4.02 -27.39
N ARG A 252 6.58 -3.31 -28.30
CA ARG A 252 7.16 -2.88 -29.58
C ARG A 252 8.26 -1.84 -29.39
N GLU A 253 8.09 -0.93 -28.43
CA GLU A 253 9.12 0.05 -28.07
C GLU A 253 10.38 -0.65 -27.54
N LEU A 254 10.22 -1.63 -26.64
CA LEU A 254 11.33 -2.46 -26.15
C LEU A 254 12.06 -3.20 -27.29
N LEU A 255 11.30 -3.82 -28.20
CA LEU A 255 11.87 -4.48 -29.39
C LEU A 255 12.68 -3.51 -30.25
N ASN A 256 12.19 -2.29 -30.46
CA ASN A 256 12.88 -1.26 -31.23
C ASN A 256 14.16 -0.78 -30.55
N ILE A 257 14.15 -0.59 -29.23
CA ILE A 257 15.34 -0.19 -28.46
C ILE A 257 16.42 -1.27 -28.59
N ILE A 258 16.06 -2.53 -28.40
CA ILE A 258 17.00 -3.65 -28.49
C ILE A 258 17.53 -3.79 -29.93
N THR A 259 16.66 -3.69 -30.93
CA THR A 259 17.06 -3.77 -32.35
C THR A 259 18.06 -2.67 -32.72
N ARG A 260 17.79 -1.42 -32.33
CA ARG A 260 18.71 -0.30 -32.55
C ARG A 260 20.03 -0.51 -31.84
N GLY A 261 19.99 -1.06 -30.62
CA GLY A 261 21.18 -1.43 -29.87
C GLY A 261 22.07 -2.42 -30.61
N ILE A 262 21.49 -3.50 -31.13
CA ILE A 262 22.20 -4.51 -31.92
C ILE A 262 22.77 -3.88 -33.19
N GLU A 263 21.99 -3.08 -33.91
CA GLU A 263 22.45 -2.40 -35.13
C GLU A 263 23.61 -1.43 -34.86
N ASN A 264 23.60 -0.72 -33.73
CA ASN A 264 24.71 0.15 -33.33
C ASN A 264 25.96 -0.67 -32.98
N GLN A 265 25.81 -1.79 -32.27
CA GLN A 265 26.91 -2.69 -31.96
C GLN A 265 27.53 -3.30 -33.22
N MET A 266 26.71 -3.70 -34.20
CA MET A 266 27.17 -4.15 -35.52
C MET A 266 27.94 -3.08 -36.29
N ARG A 267 27.65 -1.80 -36.04
CA ARG A 267 28.37 -0.65 -36.62
C ARG A 267 29.64 -0.26 -35.84
N GLY A 268 30.02 -1.04 -34.83
CA GLY A 268 31.24 -0.85 -34.05
C GLY A 268 31.05 -0.01 -32.78
N ASP A 269 29.82 0.26 -32.36
CA ASP A 269 29.56 0.87 -31.05
C ASP A 269 29.82 -0.15 -29.93
N SER A 270 30.65 0.22 -28.96
CA SER A 270 30.95 -0.60 -27.79
C SER A 270 29.96 -0.38 -26.64
N SER A 271 28.98 0.52 -26.81
CA SER A 271 27.96 0.78 -25.83
C SER A 271 27.11 -0.48 -25.56
N ARG A 272 27.01 -0.83 -24.29
CA ARG A 272 26.13 -1.89 -23.79
C ARG A 272 25.11 -1.24 -22.87
N PHE A 273 23.89 -1.74 -22.91
CA PHE A 273 22.82 -1.30 -22.04
C PHE A 273 22.15 -2.51 -21.42
N LEU A 274 21.73 -2.35 -20.17
CA LEU A 274 20.97 -3.34 -19.43
C LEU A 274 19.55 -2.80 -19.25
N ILE A 275 18.55 -3.60 -19.61
CA ILE A 275 17.14 -3.22 -19.48
C ILE A 275 16.46 -4.18 -18.52
N PHE A 276 15.86 -3.62 -17.48
CA PHE A 276 15.01 -4.37 -16.56
C PHE A 276 13.56 -4.34 -17.06
N VAL A 277 13.04 -5.50 -17.47
CA VAL A 277 11.67 -5.63 -17.96
C VAL A 277 10.78 -6.11 -16.80
N THR A 278 9.82 -5.28 -16.42
CA THR A 278 8.83 -5.60 -15.37
C THR A 278 7.41 -5.53 -15.91
N GLY A 279 6.50 -6.22 -15.23
CA GLY A 279 5.09 -6.24 -15.57
C GLY A 279 4.32 -7.30 -14.79
N GLY A 280 3.00 -7.16 -14.70
CA GLY A 280 2.15 -8.12 -13.98
C GLY A 280 2.15 -9.53 -14.58
N ALA A 281 1.59 -10.51 -13.87
CA ALA A 281 1.33 -11.83 -14.47
C ALA A 281 0.36 -11.71 -15.66
N GLY A 282 0.56 -12.50 -16.71
CA GLY A 282 -0.31 -12.51 -17.90
C GLY A 282 -0.13 -11.36 -18.89
N VAL A 283 0.74 -10.37 -18.63
CA VAL A 283 0.98 -9.23 -19.55
C VAL A 283 1.80 -9.58 -20.79
N GLY A 284 2.10 -10.86 -21.02
CA GLY A 284 2.87 -11.32 -22.18
C GLY A 284 4.39 -11.17 -22.06
N LYS A 285 4.96 -11.21 -20.85
CA LYS A 285 6.44 -11.16 -20.66
C LYS A 285 7.15 -12.29 -21.42
N THR A 286 6.71 -13.54 -21.24
CA THR A 286 7.26 -14.71 -21.95
C THR A 286 7.15 -14.58 -23.46
N PHE A 287 5.99 -14.13 -23.95
CA PHE A 287 5.78 -13.83 -25.36
C PHE A 287 6.80 -12.81 -25.88
N THR A 288 6.99 -11.71 -25.15
CA THR A 288 7.94 -10.65 -25.49
C THR A 288 9.38 -11.17 -25.54
N PHE A 289 9.79 -11.95 -24.54
CA PHE A 289 11.15 -12.54 -24.50
C PHE A 289 11.39 -13.54 -25.61
N ASN A 290 10.40 -14.37 -25.96
CA ASN A 290 10.51 -15.31 -27.09
C ASN A 290 10.68 -14.56 -28.41
N THR A 291 9.92 -13.49 -28.64
CA THR A 291 10.07 -12.67 -29.86
C THR A 291 11.39 -11.91 -29.87
N LEU A 292 11.87 -11.41 -28.72
CA LEU A 292 13.18 -10.77 -28.62
C LEU A 292 14.32 -11.75 -28.93
N LYS A 293 14.25 -12.96 -28.37
CA LYS A 293 15.22 -14.03 -28.65
C LYS A 293 15.28 -14.34 -30.15
N GLU A 294 14.12 -14.52 -30.78
CA GLU A 294 14.04 -14.77 -32.23
C GLU A 294 14.62 -13.60 -33.04
N LYS A 295 14.33 -12.35 -32.63
CA LYS A 295 14.89 -11.16 -33.30
C LYS A 295 16.42 -11.13 -33.19
N VAL A 296 16.99 -11.44 -32.02
CA VAL A 296 18.44 -11.54 -31.81
C VAL A 296 19.04 -12.66 -32.66
N ASN A 297 18.42 -13.84 -32.69
CA ASN A 297 18.88 -14.98 -33.48
C ASN A 297 18.92 -14.68 -34.99
N LYS A 298 18.10 -13.76 -35.49
CA LYS A 298 18.13 -13.34 -36.91
C LYS A 298 19.24 -12.35 -37.25
N TYR A 299 19.87 -11.76 -36.23
CA TYR A 299 21.02 -10.85 -36.40
C TYR A 299 22.37 -11.56 -36.17
N ILE A 300 22.38 -12.70 -35.48
CA ILE A 300 23.56 -13.56 -35.30
C ILE A 300 23.69 -14.49 -36.51
#